data_AF-A0A9E4W940-F1
#
_entry.id   AF-A0A9E4W940-F1
#
_cell.length_a   1.000
_cell.length_b   1.000
_cell.length_c   1.000
_cell.angle_alpha   90.00
_cell.angle_beta   90.00
_cell.angle_gamma   90.00
#
_symmetry.space_group_name_H-M   'P 1'
#
loop_
_entity.id
_entity.type
_entity.pdbx_description
1 polymer ?
#
loop_
_entity_poly.entity_id
_entity_poly.type
_entity_poly.pdbx_seq_one_letter_code
_entity_poly.pdbx_strand_id
1 'polypeptide(L)'
;IFIAESKEKAIKQARPYFEEAMKFAGPLGVMPLTDEQNASVVNKGQTPGVSLPTLDEAVEAGSWLCGTSEHVVEHFKGIEEKYPGVERVNIGAVMGMPLEVFKDQLSIISEEVMPAFKG
;
A
#
# COMPACT_ATOMS: atom_id res chain seq x y z
N ILE A 1 -2.41 -0.02 2.30
CA ILE A 1 -3.68 -0.43 1.64
C ILE A 1 -4.24 0.78 0.90
N PHE A 2 -4.91 0.57 -0.24
CA PHE A 2 -5.64 1.62 -0.94
C PHE A 2 -6.89 1.04 -1.61
N ILE A 3 -8.04 1.63 -1.35
CA ILE A 3 -9.35 1.18 -1.80
C ILE A 3 -9.89 2.12 -2.88
N ALA A 4 -10.36 1.55 -3.98
CA ALA A 4 -11.06 2.25 -5.06
C ALA A 4 -12.03 1.30 -5.77
N GLU A 5 -12.79 1.80 -6.75
CA GLU A 5 -13.81 1.04 -7.50
C GLU A 5 -13.26 -0.18 -8.27
N SER A 6 -11.95 -0.29 -8.48
CA SER A 6 -11.31 -1.48 -9.04
C SER A 6 -9.86 -1.58 -8.58
N LYS A 7 -9.25 -2.76 -8.76
CA LYS A 7 -7.82 -2.96 -8.50
C LYS A 7 -6.94 -2.05 -9.35
N GLU A 8 -7.24 -1.90 -10.65
CA GLU A 8 -6.47 -1.02 -11.53
C GLU A 8 -6.58 0.45 -11.10
N LYS A 9 -7.79 0.90 -10.71
CA LYS A 9 -7.99 2.26 -10.21
C LYS A 9 -7.26 2.49 -8.90
N ALA A 10 -7.29 1.53 -7.97
CA ALA A 10 -6.59 1.61 -6.70
C ALA A 10 -5.08 1.72 -6.91
N ILE A 11 -4.49 0.84 -7.74
CA ILE A 11 -3.06 0.89 -8.07
C ILE A 11 -2.71 2.23 -8.73
N LYS A 12 -3.49 2.68 -9.72
CA LYS A 12 -3.23 3.94 -10.43
C LYS A 12 -3.21 5.14 -9.49
N GLN A 13 -4.19 5.23 -8.59
CA GLN A 13 -4.30 6.37 -7.66
C GLN A 13 -3.23 6.34 -6.58
N ALA A 14 -2.81 5.15 -6.16
CA ALA A 14 -1.92 5.00 -5.03
C ALA A 14 -0.42 4.99 -5.42
N ARG A 15 -0.12 4.73 -6.70
CA ARG A 15 1.23 4.78 -7.28
C ARG A 15 2.04 6.02 -6.89
N PRO A 16 1.54 7.27 -7.06
CA PRO A 16 2.33 8.44 -6.69
C PRO A 16 2.71 8.47 -5.21
N TYR A 17 1.87 7.93 -4.31
CA TYR A 17 2.18 7.89 -2.88
C TYR A 17 3.22 6.83 -2.55
N PHE A 18 3.19 5.69 -3.25
CA PHE A 18 4.24 4.67 -3.13
C PHE A 18 5.61 5.22 -3.60
N GLU A 19 5.63 5.88 -4.75
CA GLU A 19 6.84 6.50 -5.30
C GLU A 19 7.40 7.61 -4.39
N GLU A 20 6.52 8.44 -3.81
CA GLU A 20 6.95 9.47 -2.87
C GLU A 20 7.47 8.88 -1.56
N ALA A 21 6.80 7.85 -1.05
CA ALA A 21 7.24 7.13 0.14
C ALA A 21 8.62 6.49 -0.06
N MET A 22 8.90 5.98 -1.26
CA MET A 22 10.22 5.41 -1.59
C MET A 22 11.35 6.44 -1.44
N LYS A 23 11.12 7.70 -1.83
CA LYS A 23 12.11 8.78 -1.69
C LYS A 23 12.51 9.04 -0.24
N PHE A 24 11.56 8.90 0.68
CA PHE A 24 11.79 9.04 2.11
C PHE A 24 12.35 7.76 2.73
N ALA A 25 11.78 6.61 2.38
CA ALA A 25 12.03 5.32 3.00
C ALA A 25 13.37 4.69 2.59
N GLY A 26 13.77 4.87 1.34
CA GLY A 26 15.01 4.30 0.79
C GLY A 26 16.26 4.73 1.58
N PRO A 27 16.54 6.05 1.68
CA PRO A 27 17.71 6.56 2.41
C PRO A 27 17.74 6.19 3.91
N LEU A 28 16.60 5.87 4.51
CA LEU A 28 16.49 5.46 5.92
C LEU A 28 16.60 3.94 6.11
N GLY A 29 16.69 3.16 5.03
CA GLY A 29 16.75 1.70 5.10
C GLY A 29 15.45 1.03 5.54
N VAL A 30 14.31 1.74 5.47
CA VAL A 30 12.99 1.21 5.88
C VAL A 30 12.19 0.63 4.71
N MET A 31 12.73 0.73 3.49
CA MET A 31 12.29 0.00 2.30
C MET A 31 13.46 -0.83 1.78
N PRO A 32 13.25 -2.11 1.41
CA PRO A 32 14.32 -2.99 0.95
C PRO A 32 14.74 -2.61 -0.49
N LEU A 33 15.67 -1.66 -0.59
CA LEU A 33 16.30 -1.24 -1.84
C LEU A 33 17.76 -1.66 -1.87
N THR A 34 18.28 -2.01 -3.06
CA THR A 34 19.72 -2.18 -3.25
C THR A 34 20.44 -0.84 -3.15
N ASP A 35 21.76 -0.84 -2.92
CA ASP A 35 22.56 0.40 -2.88
C ASP A 35 22.42 1.22 -4.18
N GLU A 36 22.35 0.53 -5.32
CA GLU A 36 22.16 1.15 -6.64
C GLU A 36 20.76 1.76 -6.80
N GLN A 37 19.72 1.07 -6.33
CA GLN A 37 18.35 1.61 -6.30
C GLN A 37 18.25 2.82 -5.38
N ASN A 38 18.86 2.77 -4.19
CA ASN A 38 18.93 3.91 -3.26
C ASN A 38 19.62 5.12 -3.90
N ALA A 39 20.77 4.91 -4.54
CA ALA A 39 21.44 5.98 -5.29
C ALA A 39 20.55 6.55 -6.40
N SER A 40 19.78 5.69 -7.08
CA SER A 40 18.83 6.13 -8.11
C SER A 40 17.67 6.94 -7.54
N VAL A 41 17.11 6.54 -6.40
CA VAL A 41 16.05 7.29 -5.69
C VAL A 41 16.54 8.70 -5.34
N VAL A 42 17.75 8.84 -4.79
CA VAL A 42 18.37 10.14 -4.48
C VAL A 42 18.56 10.97 -5.76
N ASN A 43 18.91 10.33 -6.87
CA ASN A 43 19.04 10.95 -8.18
C ASN A 43 17.71 11.05 -8.96
N LYS A 44 16.55 11.04 -8.27
CA LYS A 44 15.22 11.19 -8.87
C LYS A 44 14.90 10.16 -9.98
N GLY A 45 15.44 8.95 -9.86
CA GLY A 45 15.28 7.87 -10.83
C GLY A 45 16.06 8.05 -12.13
N GLN A 46 16.98 9.02 -12.22
CA GLN A 46 17.71 9.34 -13.45
C GLN A 46 18.99 8.50 -13.66
N THR A 47 19.13 7.39 -12.95
CA THR A 47 20.31 6.51 -13.08
C THR A 47 20.06 5.51 -14.22
N PRO A 48 20.82 5.58 -15.33
CA PRO A 48 20.59 4.70 -16.47
C PRO A 48 20.72 3.23 -16.10
N GLY A 49 19.76 2.40 -16.53
CA GLY A 49 19.79 0.95 -16.32
C GLY A 49 19.29 0.47 -14.95
N VAL A 50 18.93 1.37 -14.04
CA VAL A 50 18.43 1.01 -12.70
C VAL A 50 16.91 1.00 -12.67
N SER A 51 16.32 -0.18 -12.52
CA SER A 51 14.88 -0.33 -12.30
C SER A 51 14.55 -0.18 -10.81
N LEU A 52 13.70 0.80 -10.49
CA LEU A 52 13.14 0.96 -9.15
C LEU A 52 11.93 0.04 -8.95
N PRO A 53 11.67 -0.45 -7.72
CA PRO A 53 10.48 -1.24 -7.44
C PRO A 53 9.20 -0.50 -7.81
N THR A 54 8.21 -1.24 -8.27
CA THR A 54 6.91 -0.70 -8.66
C THR A 54 5.83 -1.05 -7.65
N LEU A 55 4.75 -0.27 -7.64
CA LEU A 55 3.60 -0.59 -6.82
C LEU A 55 2.93 -1.91 -7.26
N ASP A 56 2.93 -2.21 -8.56
CA ASP A 56 2.34 -3.45 -9.10
C ASP A 56 3.05 -4.69 -8.54
N GLU A 57 4.40 -4.69 -8.53
CA GLU A 57 5.20 -5.74 -7.90
C GLU A 57 4.92 -5.84 -6.40
N ALA A 58 4.78 -4.71 -5.70
CA ALA A 58 4.46 -4.69 -4.28
C ALA A 58 3.08 -5.29 -3.97
N VAL A 59 2.10 -5.07 -4.86
CA VAL A 59 0.75 -5.66 -4.78
C VAL A 59 0.78 -7.15 -5.09
N GLU A 60 1.53 -7.57 -6.11
CA GLU A 60 1.70 -8.99 -6.45
C GLU A 60 2.38 -9.77 -5.31
N ALA A 61 3.38 -9.16 -4.66
CA ALA A 61 4.07 -9.74 -3.51
C ALA A 61 3.23 -9.74 -2.21
N GLY A 62 2.05 -9.11 -2.20
CA GLY A 62 1.19 -9.00 -1.02
C GLY A 62 1.70 -8.01 0.05
N SER A 63 2.78 -7.27 -0.23
CA SER A 63 3.30 -6.21 0.65
C SER A 63 2.43 -4.94 0.62
N TRP A 64 1.57 -4.82 -0.39
CA TRP A 64 0.58 -3.77 -0.52
C TRP A 64 -0.77 -4.36 -0.96
N LEU A 65 -1.85 -3.81 -0.41
CA LEU A 65 -3.21 -4.24 -0.74
C LEU A 65 -3.93 -3.11 -1.49
N CYS A 66 -4.23 -3.35 -2.76
CA CYS A 66 -5.01 -2.45 -3.63
C CYS A 66 -6.23 -3.19 -4.20
N GLY A 67 -7.41 -2.58 -4.11
CA GLY A 67 -8.64 -3.22 -4.61
C GLY A 67 -9.91 -2.47 -4.24
N THR A 68 -11.04 -3.17 -4.41
CA THR A 68 -12.33 -2.73 -3.86
C THR A 68 -12.40 -3.03 -2.37
N SER A 69 -13.41 -2.49 -1.68
CA SER A 69 -13.67 -2.80 -0.27
C SER A 69 -13.96 -4.29 -0.08
N GLU A 70 -14.67 -4.94 -1.01
CA GLU A 70 -14.92 -6.38 -0.97
C GLU A 70 -13.62 -7.19 -1.05
N HIS A 71 -12.70 -6.82 -1.95
CA HIS A 71 -11.40 -7.47 -2.05
C HIS A 71 -10.62 -7.36 -0.72
N VAL A 72 -10.72 -6.23 -0.03
CA VAL A 72 -10.09 -6.04 1.29
C VAL A 72 -10.73 -6.93 2.35
N VAL A 73 -12.07 -7.01 2.37
CA VAL A 73 -12.81 -7.90 3.27
C VAL A 73 -12.41 -9.36 3.05
N GLU A 74 -12.39 -9.82 1.80
CA GLU A 74 -11.97 -11.18 1.45
C GLU A 74 -10.53 -11.45 1.92
N HIS A 75 -9.62 -10.50 1.71
CA HIS A 75 -8.23 -10.63 2.15
C HIS A 75 -8.12 -10.78 3.67
N PHE A 76 -8.83 -9.94 4.44
CA PHE A 76 -8.81 -10.01 5.91
C PHE A 76 -9.46 -11.29 6.44
N LYS A 77 -10.54 -11.77 5.85
CA LYS A 77 -11.11 -13.10 6.20
C LYS A 77 -10.11 -14.23 5.95
N GLY A 78 -9.38 -14.18 4.84
CA GLY A 78 -8.29 -15.12 4.58
C GLY A 78 -7.16 -15.05 5.61
N ILE A 79 -6.87 -13.87 6.18
CA ILE A 79 -5.93 -13.72 7.29
C ILE A 79 -6.48 -14.37 8.57
N GLU A 80 -7.76 -14.17 8.90
CA GLU A 80 -8.40 -14.80 10.07
C GLU A 80 -8.36 -16.33 9.98
N GLU A 81 -8.64 -16.89 8.80
CA GLU A 81 -8.56 -18.34 8.55
C GLU A 81 -7.13 -18.86 8.69
N LYS A 82 -6.16 -18.14 8.13
CA LYS A 82 -4.74 -18.53 8.14
C LYS A 82 -4.11 -18.40 9.53
N TYR A 83 -4.53 -17.41 10.30
CA TYR A 83 -4.00 -17.09 11.62
C TYR A 83 -5.14 -16.98 12.66
N PRO A 84 -5.62 -18.13 13.18
CA PRO A 84 -6.68 -18.14 14.19
C PRO A 84 -6.30 -17.33 15.43
N GLY A 85 -7.19 -16.46 15.89
CA GLY A 85 -6.99 -15.61 17.06
C GLY A 85 -6.41 -14.21 16.77
N VAL A 86 -6.28 -13.82 15.50
CA VAL A 86 -6.02 -12.42 15.15
C VAL A 86 -7.25 -11.58 15.51
N GLU A 87 -7.08 -10.61 16.41
CA GLU A 87 -8.16 -9.72 16.87
C GLU A 87 -7.98 -8.27 16.40
N ARG A 88 -6.81 -7.92 15.85
CA ARG A 88 -6.45 -6.54 15.51
C ARG A 88 -5.65 -6.48 14.22
N VAL A 89 -6.03 -5.54 13.37
CA VAL A 89 -5.25 -5.10 12.21
C VAL A 89 -4.86 -3.64 12.39
N ASN A 90 -3.62 -3.29 12.04
CA ASN A 90 -3.19 -1.91 11.96
C ASN A 90 -3.18 -1.48 10.49
N ILE A 91 -3.86 -0.38 10.19
CA ILE A 91 -3.91 0.19 8.85
C ILE A 91 -3.22 1.56 8.91
N GLY A 92 -2.09 1.69 8.22
CA GLY A 92 -1.33 2.92 8.14
C GLY A 92 -1.56 3.68 6.84
N ALA A 93 -1.59 5.00 6.94
CA ALA A 93 -1.38 5.88 5.79
C ALA A 93 0.08 5.74 5.32
N VAL A 94 0.29 5.90 4.00
CA VAL A 94 1.66 5.95 3.47
C VAL A 94 2.17 7.40 3.49
N MET A 95 3.46 7.58 3.74
CA MET A 95 4.13 8.88 3.66
C MET A 95 3.88 9.53 2.28
N GLY A 96 3.53 10.82 2.28
CA GLY A 96 3.22 11.56 1.06
C GLY A 96 1.75 11.49 0.61
N MET A 97 0.90 10.70 1.28
CA MET A 97 -0.54 10.72 1.03
C MET A 97 -1.17 12.03 1.55
N PRO A 98 -1.95 12.77 0.73
CA PRO A 98 -2.66 13.96 1.18
C PRO A 98 -3.69 13.66 2.27
N LEU A 99 -3.92 14.62 3.18
CA LEU A 99 -4.85 14.46 4.30
C LEU A 99 -6.27 14.06 3.85
N GLU A 100 -6.80 14.73 2.83
CA GLU A 100 -8.17 14.46 2.37
C GLU A 100 -8.29 13.05 1.77
N VAL A 101 -7.28 12.61 1.01
CA VAL A 101 -7.23 11.23 0.49
C VAL A 101 -7.18 10.23 1.64
N PHE A 102 -6.41 10.49 2.69
CA PHE A 102 -6.37 9.61 3.84
C PHE A 102 -7.71 9.55 4.58
N LYS A 103 -8.41 10.69 4.75
CA LYS A 103 -9.75 10.71 5.32
C LYS A 103 -10.75 9.92 4.49
N ASP A 104 -10.71 10.04 3.16
CA ASP A 104 -11.58 9.27 2.27
C ASP A 104 -11.33 7.76 2.45
N GLN A 105 -10.07 7.34 2.52
CA GLN A 105 -9.72 5.94 2.77
C GLN A 105 -10.21 5.46 4.15
N LEU A 106 -10.10 6.29 5.19
CA LEU A 106 -10.62 5.97 6.52
C LEU A 106 -12.14 5.80 6.51
N SER A 107 -12.86 6.70 5.81
CA SER A 107 -14.32 6.61 5.66
C SER A 107 -14.72 5.30 4.98
N ILE A 108 -14.10 4.97 3.83
CA ILE A 108 -14.37 3.72 3.10
C ILE A 108 -14.11 2.49 3.99
N ILE A 109 -12.99 2.47 4.73
CA ILE A 109 -12.69 1.37 5.66
C ILE A 109 -13.79 1.26 6.72
N SER A 110 -14.21 2.37 7.30
CA SER A 110 -15.19 2.38 8.39
C SER A 110 -16.59 1.98 7.94
N GLU A 111 -16.99 2.38 6.73
CA GLU A 111 -18.34 2.20 6.20
C GLU A 111 -18.51 0.90 5.42
N GLU A 112 -17.46 0.43 4.74
CA GLU A 112 -17.57 -0.71 3.81
C GLU A 112 -16.80 -1.95 4.27
N VAL A 113 -15.69 -1.80 5.01
CA VAL A 113 -14.85 -2.93 5.43
C VAL A 113 -15.19 -3.41 6.84
N MET A 114 -15.15 -2.50 7.82
CA MET A 114 -15.36 -2.86 9.24
C MET A 114 -16.70 -3.56 9.53
N PRO A 115 -17.84 -3.24 8.87
CA PRO A 115 -19.10 -3.94 9.11
C PRO A 115 -19.06 -5.44 8.83
N ALA A 116 -18.16 -5.92 7.96
CA ALA A 116 -18.03 -7.35 7.65
C ALA A 116 -17.40 -8.19 8.78
N PHE A 117 -16.80 -7.54 9.79
CA PHE A 117 -16.10 -8.16 10.91
C PHE A 117 -16.78 -7.89 12.26
N LYS A 118 -17.99 -7.31 12.23
CA LYS A 118 -18.81 -7.17 13.44
C LYS A 118 -19.39 -8.55 13.78
N GLY A 119 -18.88 -9.14 14.85
CA GLY A 119 -19.55 -10.22 15.58
C GLY A 119 -20.83 -9.74 16.25
#